data_AF-A0A2H5V189-F1
#
_entry.id   AF-A0A2H5V189-F1
#
_cell.length_a   1.000
_cell.length_b   1.000
_cell.length_c   1.000
_cell.angle_alpha   90.00
_cell.angle_beta   90.00
_cell.angle_gamma   90.00
#
_symmetry.space_group_name_H-M   'P 1'
#
loop_
_entity.id
_entity.type
_entity.pdbx_description
1 polymer ?
#
loop_
_entity_poly.entity_id
_entity_poly.type
_entity_poly.pdbx_seq_one_letter_code
_entity_poly.pdbx_strand_id
1 'polypeptide(L)'
;MTRCPTCAAPCVEGATYCPFCGNKIETGQKVETYRCWIHKNRFAPYRCEVCGKLICKECRYEHSSRPICKVCYISVILPKRVVTLFQQHVTLKESNSAGGVGLILVRGSGRVGPSINRGDDF
;
A
#
# COMPACT_ATOMS: atom_id res chain seq x y z
N MET A 1 15.33 -25.02 -25.60
CA MET A 1 14.34 -23.95 -25.86
C MET A 1 14.44 -22.88 -24.78
N THR A 2 15.18 -21.81 -25.05
CA THR A 2 15.36 -20.70 -24.11
C THR A 2 14.17 -19.75 -24.21
N ARG A 3 13.58 -19.33 -23.09
CA ARG A 3 12.48 -18.35 -23.07
C ARG A 3 13.00 -17.00 -22.61
N CYS A 4 12.50 -15.91 -23.20
CA CYS A 4 12.87 -14.56 -22.80
C CYS A 4 12.45 -14.31 -21.33
N PRO A 5 13.34 -13.79 -20.46
CA PRO A 5 13.00 -13.50 -19.06
C PRO A 5 12.00 -12.35 -18.91
N THR A 6 11.89 -11.46 -19.91
CA THR A 6 11.01 -10.28 -19.86
C THR A 6 9.62 -10.57 -20.40
N CYS A 7 9.50 -11.27 -21.53
CA CYS A 7 8.21 -11.49 -22.20
C CYS A 7 7.77 -12.97 -22.25
N ALA A 8 8.57 -13.90 -21.73
CA ALA A 8 8.34 -15.35 -21.77
C ALA A 8 8.21 -15.98 -23.17
N ALA A 9 8.42 -15.20 -24.24
CA ALA A 9 8.38 -15.70 -25.61
C ALA A 9 9.51 -16.73 -25.87
N PRO A 10 9.25 -17.76 -26.69
CA PRO A 10 10.27 -18.71 -27.10
C PRO A 10 11.33 -17.98 -27.94
N CYS A 11 12.59 -18.08 -27.52
CA CYS A 11 13.73 -17.48 -28.20
C CYS A 11 14.61 -18.58 -28.78
N VAL A 12 15.22 -18.28 -29.92
CA VAL A 12 16.18 -19.17 -30.58
C VAL A 12 17.43 -19.29 -29.71
N GLU A 13 17.97 -20.50 -29.56
CA GLU A 13 19.19 -20.73 -28.79
C GLU A 13 20.36 -19.97 -29.42
N GLY A 14 21.03 -19.11 -28.63
CA GLY A 14 22.12 -18.25 -29.11
C GLY A 14 21.72 -16.82 -29.50
N ALA A 15 20.43 -16.46 -29.45
CA ALA A 15 20.00 -15.08 -29.69
C ALA A 15 20.42 -14.16 -28.52
N THR A 16 21.14 -13.08 -28.81
CA THR A 16 21.52 -12.05 -27.84
C THR A 16 20.40 -11.06 -27.55
N TYR A 17 19.39 -10.97 -28.41
CA TYR A 17 18.23 -10.09 -28.27
C TYR A 17 16.94 -10.83 -28.58
N CYS A 18 15.86 -10.48 -27.89
CA CYS A 18 14.55 -11.08 -28.12
C CYS A 18 13.90 -10.48 -29.36
N PRO A 19 13.48 -11.28 -30.36
CA PRO A 19 12.84 -10.77 -31.57
C PRO A 19 11.45 -10.16 -31.32
N PHE A 20 10.84 -10.45 -30.17
CA PHE A 20 9.50 -9.96 -29.81
C PHE A 20 9.51 -8.70 -28.96
N CYS A 21 10.55 -8.49 -28.13
CA CYS A 21 10.59 -7.34 -27.22
C CYS A 21 11.86 -6.48 -27.34
N GLY A 22 12.83 -6.87 -28.18
CA GLY A 22 14.08 -6.13 -28.39
C GLY A 22 15.07 -6.17 -27.22
N ASN A 23 14.69 -6.76 -26.07
CA ASN A 23 15.55 -6.81 -24.90
C ASN A 23 16.66 -7.86 -25.03
N LYS A 24 17.81 -7.55 -24.44
CA LYS A 24 18.98 -8.44 -24.42
C LYS A 24 18.67 -9.71 -23.63
N ILE A 25 18.90 -10.87 -24.25
CA ILE A 25 18.75 -12.18 -23.62
C ILE A 25 20.09 -12.53 -23.01
N GLU A 26 20.24 -12.26 -21.72
CA GLU A 26 21.43 -12.67 -20.98
C GLU A 26 21.21 -14.11 -20.51
N THR A 27 21.90 -15.06 -21.15
CA THR A 27 21.86 -16.53 -20.90
C THR A 27 22.32 -16.94 -19.49
N GLY A 28 22.47 -15.99 -18.58
CA GLY A 28 22.99 -16.17 -17.24
C GLY A 28 22.46 -15.13 -16.27
N GLN A 29 21.23 -14.64 -16.46
CA GLN A 29 20.54 -13.91 -15.40
C GLN A 29 20.47 -14.86 -14.21
N LYS A 30 21.33 -14.58 -13.22
CA LYS A 30 21.28 -15.15 -11.87
C LYS A 30 19.81 -15.20 -11.53
N VAL A 31 19.24 -16.40 -11.49
CA VAL A 31 17.91 -16.61 -10.95
C VAL A 31 18.10 -16.35 -9.47
N GLU A 32 18.18 -15.06 -9.08
CA GLU A 32 18.06 -14.65 -7.71
C GLU A 32 16.74 -15.25 -7.31
N THR A 33 16.82 -16.34 -6.56
CA THR A 33 15.70 -17.22 -6.27
C THR A 33 14.61 -16.35 -5.71
N TYR A 34 13.66 -15.97 -6.56
CA TYR A 34 12.60 -15.06 -6.22
C TYR A 34 11.70 -15.81 -5.25
N ARG A 35 12.03 -15.75 -3.96
CA ARG A 35 11.31 -16.49 -2.92
C ARG A 35 10.26 -15.56 -2.35
N CYS A 36 9.04 -16.06 -2.26
CA CYS A 36 7.97 -15.30 -1.64
C CYS A 36 8.34 -15.09 -0.17
N TRP A 37 8.24 -13.84 0.28
CA TRP A 37 8.41 -13.50 1.69
C TRP A 37 7.47 -14.31 2.60
N ILE A 38 6.24 -14.56 2.12
CA ILE A 38 5.20 -15.29 2.84
C ILE A 38 5.35 -16.81 2.66
N HIS A 39 5.73 -17.26 1.46
CA HIS A 39 5.92 -18.68 1.14
C HIS A 39 7.37 -18.93 0.69
N LYS A 40 8.25 -19.26 1.65
CA LYS A 40 9.70 -19.43 1.41
C LYS A 40 10.06 -20.42 0.29
N ASN A 41 9.15 -21.34 -0.06
CA ASN A 41 9.36 -22.35 -1.10
C ASN A 41 8.64 -22.06 -2.44
N ARG A 42 8.08 -20.85 -2.62
CA ARG A 42 7.38 -20.49 -3.86
C ARG A 42 8.06 -19.35 -4.61
N PHE A 43 8.03 -19.46 -5.93
CA PHE A 43 8.52 -18.46 -6.86
C PHE A 43 7.68 -17.16 -6.79
N ALA A 44 8.37 -16.02 -6.73
CA ALA A 44 7.79 -14.71 -6.37
C ALA A 44 8.26 -13.58 -7.30
N PRO A 45 7.72 -13.49 -8.52
CA PRO A 45 8.17 -12.51 -9.50
C PRO A 45 7.63 -11.10 -9.24
N TYR A 46 6.71 -10.92 -8.28
CA TYR A 46 6.07 -9.63 -8.03
C TYR A 46 6.70 -8.93 -6.83
N ARG A 47 6.88 -7.61 -6.90
CA ARG A 47 7.40 -6.79 -5.81
C ARG A 47 6.28 -5.92 -5.24
N CYS A 48 6.07 -5.98 -3.94
CA CYS A 48 5.12 -5.10 -3.26
C CYS A 48 5.61 -3.65 -3.32
N GLU A 49 4.78 -2.72 -3.78
CA GLU A 49 5.16 -1.30 -3.86
C GLU A 49 5.24 -0.63 -2.47
N VAL A 50 4.48 -1.13 -1.49
CA VAL A 50 4.42 -0.53 -0.14
C VAL A 50 5.65 -0.90 0.70
N CYS A 51 6.08 -2.17 0.64
CA CYS A 51 7.17 -2.68 1.49
C CYS A 51 8.38 -3.21 0.73
N GLY A 52 8.34 -3.20 -0.61
CA GLY A 52 9.44 -3.66 -1.47
C GLY A 52 9.69 -5.17 -1.47
N LYS A 53 8.91 -5.96 -0.71
CA LYS A 53 9.10 -7.42 -0.56
C LYS A 53 8.57 -8.20 -1.76
N LEU A 54 9.23 -9.30 -2.09
CA LEU A 54 8.83 -10.23 -3.16
C LEU A 54 7.65 -11.12 -2.72
N ILE A 55 6.66 -11.26 -3.59
CA ILE A 55 5.44 -12.04 -3.37
C ILE A 55 5.12 -12.95 -4.55
N CYS A 56 4.57 -14.13 -4.25
CA CYS A 56 4.05 -15.04 -5.28
C CYS A 56 2.68 -14.60 -5.80
N LYS A 57 2.24 -15.22 -6.90
CA LYS A 57 0.95 -14.95 -7.55
C LYS A 57 -0.24 -15.03 -6.57
N GLU A 58 -0.22 -15.97 -5.63
CA GLU A 58 -1.28 -16.15 -4.62
C GLU A 58 -1.24 -15.15 -3.46
N CYS A 59 -0.07 -14.55 -3.21
CA CYS A 59 0.13 -13.56 -2.15
C CYS A 59 -0.03 -12.12 -2.64
N ARG A 60 -0.27 -11.93 -3.95
CA ARG A 60 -0.52 -10.64 -4.58
C ARG A 60 -1.98 -10.26 -4.41
N TYR A 61 -2.20 -9.08 -3.83
CA TYR A 61 -3.43 -8.31 -3.95
C TYR A 61 -3.23 -7.20 -4.97
N GLU A 62 -4.23 -7.01 -5.82
CA GLU A 62 -4.25 -5.90 -6.77
C GLU A 62 -5.05 -4.76 -6.17
N HIS A 63 -4.38 -3.63 -5.93
CA HIS A 63 -5.02 -2.40 -5.48
C HIS A 63 -4.52 -1.28 -6.36
N SER A 64 -5.44 -0.59 -7.04
CA SER A 64 -5.10 0.50 -7.96
C SER A 64 -4.06 0.08 -9.01
N SER A 65 -4.26 -1.08 -9.65
CA SER A 65 -3.40 -1.66 -10.71
C SER A 65 -1.96 -1.99 -10.32
N ARG A 66 -1.61 -1.95 -9.03
CA ARG A 66 -0.27 -2.25 -8.50
C ARG A 66 -0.28 -3.50 -7.62
N PRO A 67 0.78 -4.34 -7.67
CA PRO A 67 0.89 -5.52 -6.83
C PRO A 67 1.26 -5.16 -5.40
N ILE A 68 0.43 -5.57 -4.44
CA ILE A 68 0.63 -5.32 -3.00
C ILE A 68 0.56 -6.66 -2.25
N CYS A 69 1.35 -6.82 -1.19
CA CYS A 69 1.33 -8.05 -0.39
C CYS A 69 0.10 -8.10 0.55
N LYS A 70 -0.34 -9.32 0.89
CA LYS A 70 -1.45 -9.54 1.85
C LYS A 70 -1.31 -8.72 3.13
N VAL A 71 -0.11 -8.66 3.69
CA VAL A 71 0.18 -7.96 4.95
C VAL A 71 -0.06 -6.46 4.80
N CYS A 72 0.53 -5.82 3.79
CA CYS A 72 0.33 -4.38 3.55
C CYS A 72 -1.11 -4.06 3.18
N TYR A 73 -1.79 -4.95 2.46
CA TYR A 73 -3.21 -4.78 2.16
C TYR A 73 -4.05 -4.71 3.45
N ILE A 74 -3.88 -5.68 4.35
CA ILE A 74 -4.66 -5.76 5.60
C ILE A 74 -4.27 -4.65 6.58
N SER A 75 -2.98 -4.37 6.77
CA SER A 75 -2.52 -3.43 7.80
C SER A 75 -2.55 -1.97 7.40
N VAL A 76 -2.49 -1.64 6.10
CA VAL A 76 -2.35 -0.26 5.63
C VAL A 76 -3.54 0.20 4.79
N ILE A 77 -4.02 -0.64 3.88
CA ILE A 77 -5.01 -0.25 2.87
C ILE A 77 -6.42 -0.48 3.39
N LEU A 78 -6.69 -1.65 3.94
CA LEU A 78 -8.00 -2.02 4.49
C LEU A 78 -8.50 -1.01 5.54
N PRO A 79 -7.73 -0.61 6.57
CA PRO A 79 -8.20 0.35 7.55
C PRO A 79 -8.52 1.71 6.94
N LYS A 80 -7.74 2.19 5.95
CA LYS A 80 -8.06 3.44 5.25
C LYS A 80 -9.42 3.37 4.55
N ARG A 81 -9.74 2.25 3.89
CA ARG A 81 -11.03 2.06 3.22
C ARG A 81 -12.20 1.98 4.21
N VAL A 82 -12.02 1.26 5.32
CA VAL A 82 -13.07 1.14 6.36
C VAL A 82 -13.32 2.49 7.03
N VAL A 83 -12.27 3.25 7.37
CA VAL A 83 -12.42 4.59 7.96
C VAL A 83 -13.13 5.55 6.99
N THR A 84 -12.77 5.55 5.70
CA THR A 84 -13.46 6.41 4.72
C THR A 84 -14.94 6.06 4.58
N LEU A 85 -15.29 4.78 4.60
CA LEU A 85 -16.69 4.34 4.52
C LEU A 85 -17.46 4.70 5.81
N PHE A 86 -16.82 4.56 6.98
CA PHE A 86 -17.43 4.95 8.25
C PHE A 86 -17.66 6.45 8.34
N GLN A 87 -16.69 7.27 7.92
CA GLN A 87 -16.84 8.73 7.86
C GLN A 87 -17.99 9.17 6.95
N GLN A 88 -18.13 8.54 5.77
CA GLN A 88 -19.26 8.82 4.87
C GLN A 88 -20.63 8.53 5.52
N HIS A 89 -20.73 7.47 6.33
CA HIS A 89 -21.95 7.16 7.07
C HIS A 89 -22.27 8.17 8.18
N VAL A 90 -21.27 8.76 8.83
CA VAL A 90 -21.47 9.80 9.86
C VAL A 90 -21.94 11.11 9.21
N THR A 91 -21.30 11.55 8.12
CA THR A 91 -21.66 12.81 7.45
C THR A 91 -23.05 12.79 6.81
N LEU A 92 -23.53 11.63 6.33
CA LEU A 92 -24.89 11.51 5.80
C LEU A 92 -25.97 11.63 6.87
N LYS A 93 -25.67 11.29 8.14
CA LYS A 93 -26.62 11.50 9.24
C LYS A 93 -26.75 12.98 9.61
N GLU A 94 -25.70 13.78 9.44
CA GLU A 94 -25.73 15.22 9.76
C GLU A 94 -26.50 16.03 8.70
N SER A 95 -26.53 15.59 7.44
CA SER A 95 -27.31 16.26 6.40
C SER A 95 -28.84 16.03 6.50
N ASN A 96 -29.28 15.00 7.21
CA ASN A 96 -30.72 14.73 7.43
C ASN A 96 -31.27 15.32 8.74
N SER A 97 -30.44 15.99 9.55
CA SER A 97 -30.84 16.65 10.80
C SER A 97 -30.69 18.18 10.75
N ALA A 98 -30.62 18.79 9.56
CA ALA A 98 -30.73 20.24 9.36
C ALA A 98 -32.19 20.75 9.50
N GLY A 99 -33.00 20.09 10.32
CA GLY A 99 -34.28 20.56 10.83
C GLY A 99 -34.10 21.13 12.23
N GLY A 100 -33.62 22.37 12.27
CA GLY A 100 -33.74 23.37 13.35
C GLY A 100 -33.65 22.96 14.81
N VAL A 101 -32.62 23.42 15.50
CA VAL A 101 -32.78 24.24 16.72
C VAL A 101 -31.53 25.12 16.89
N GLY A 102 -31.71 26.44 16.90
CA GLY A 102 -30.64 27.36 17.27
C GLY A 102 -30.31 27.23 18.75
N LEU A 103 -29.02 27.10 19.09
CA LEU A 103 -28.55 27.18 20.47
C LEU A 103 -27.47 28.25 20.61
N ILE A 104 -27.97 29.45 20.91
CA ILE A 104 -27.45 30.52 21.79
C ILE A 104 -25.94 30.49 22.10
N LEU A 105 -25.21 31.43 21.49
CA LEU A 105 -23.89 31.89 21.93
C LEU A 105 -24.00 32.56 23.32
N VAL A 106 -23.63 31.85 24.38
CA VAL A 106 -23.38 32.47 25.69
C VAL A 106 -21.95 33.01 25.68
N ARG A 107 -21.81 34.34 25.62
CA ARG A 107 -20.55 35.05 25.85
C ARG A 107 -20.11 34.85 27.31
N GLY A 108 -19.27 33.84 27.54
CA GLY A 108 -18.58 33.63 28.80
C GLY A 108 -17.28 34.43 28.85
N SER A 109 -17.37 35.68 29.30
CA SER A 109 -16.22 36.46 29.76
C SER A 109 -15.73 35.88 31.09
N GLY A 110 -14.67 35.09 31.07
CA GLY A 110 -14.07 34.51 32.29
C GLY A 110 -12.58 34.26 32.10
N ARG A 111 -11.75 35.19 32.57
CA ARG A 111 -10.30 35.00 32.70
C ARG A 111 -10.04 33.95 33.78
N VAL A 112 -9.39 32.84 33.44
CA VAL A 112 -8.63 32.04 34.40
C VAL A 112 -7.29 31.71 33.76
N GLY A 113 -6.28 32.50 34.10
CA GLY A 113 -4.90 32.20 33.75
C GLY A 113 -4.39 31.04 34.61
N PRO A 114 -3.53 30.15 34.09
CA PRO A 114 -2.85 29.17 34.92
C PRO A 114 -1.74 29.84 35.74
N SER A 115 -1.83 29.69 37.07
CA SER A 115 -0.81 30.11 38.02
C SER A 115 0.52 29.39 37.77
N ILE A 116 1.57 30.19 37.77
CA ILE A 116 2.99 29.82 37.82
C ILE A 116 3.32 28.94 39.03
N ASN A 117 4.22 27.98 38.85
CA ASN A 117 5.34 27.78 39.79
C ASN A 117 6.55 27.28 38.99
N ARG A 118 7.52 28.19 38.83
CA ARG A 118 8.92 27.86 38.54
C ARG A 118 9.58 27.43 39.84
N GLY A 119 10.53 26.52 39.74
CA GLY A 119 11.39 26.07 40.83
C GLY A 119 12.58 25.31 40.25
N ASP A 120 13.46 26.07 39.59
CA ASP A 120 14.91 26.20 39.80
C ASP A 120 15.68 25.05 40.50
N ASP A 121 16.79 24.69 39.84
CA ASP A 121 18.12 24.29 40.33
C ASP A 121 18.29 23.56 41.68
N PHE A 122 18.82 22.32 41.61
CA PHE A 122 20.01 21.85 42.35
C PHE A 122 20.60 20.59 41.70
#